data_AF-C7TYT9-F1
#
_entry.id   AF-C7TYT9-F1
#
_cell.length_a   1.000
_cell.length_b   1.000
_cell.length_c   1.000
_cell.angle_alpha   90.00
_cell.angle_beta   90.00
_cell.angle_gamma   90.00
#
_symmetry.space_group_name_H-M   'P 1'
#
loop_
_entity.id
_entity.type
_entity.pdbx_description
1 polymer ?
#
loop_
_entity_poly.entity_id
_entity_poly.type
_entity_poly.pdbx_seq_one_letter_code
_entity_poly.pdbx_strand_id
1 'polypeptide(L)'
;MGKSSRDKRDIYYRLAKEEGWRARSAYKLLQIDDEYGILSSTENIPLERVVDLCAAPGSWSQVLSKRLWESKSPDDRKSVLPIFRIY
;
A
#
# COMPACT_ATOMS: atom_id res chain seq x y z
N MET A 1 22.83 -23.33 18.57
CA MET A 1 22.30 -23.12 17.20
C MET A 1 22.17 -21.62 16.96
N GLY A 2 23.20 -20.99 16.37
CA GLY A 2 23.26 -19.53 16.23
C GLY A 2 22.21 -19.02 15.25
N LYS A 3 21.32 -18.12 15.68
CA LYS A 3 20.40 -17.40 14.80
C LYS A 3 21.24 -16.61 13.79
N SER A 4 21.26 -17.10 12.55
CA SER A 4 22.00 -16.44 11.48
C SER A 4 21.47 -15.02 11.26
N SER A 5 22.31 -14.08 10.84
CA SER A 5 21.93 -12.70 10.48
C SER A 5 20.83 -12.61 9.42
N ARG A 6 20.44 -13.73 8.80
CA ARG A 6 19.33 -13.88 7.86
C ARG A 6 17.96 -13.75 8.57
N ASP A 7 17.80 -14.28 9.79
CA ASP A 7 16.52 -14.24 10.54
C ASP A 7 16.13 -12.84 11.02
N LYS A 8 17.13 -11.98 11.29
CA LYS A 8 16.90 -10.58 11.66
C LYS A 8 16.56 -9.68 10.47
N ARG A 9 16.94 -10.08 9.24
CA ARG A 9 16.83 -9.24 8.04
C ARG A 9 15.45 -9.22 7.40
N ASP A 10 14.55 -10.12 7.79
CA ASP A 10 13.23 -10.23 7.14
C ASP A 10 12.06 -10.02 8.09
N ILE A 11 12.19 -8.99 8.94
CA ILE A 11 11.10 -8.52 9.81
C ILE A 11 9.88 -8.14 8.95
N TYR A 12 10.09 -7.38 7.87
CA TYR A 12 8.99 -6.95 6.99
C TYR A 12 8.33 -8.07 6.20
N TYR A 13 9.01 -9.19 5.93
CA TYR A 13 8.35 -10.36 5.36
C TYR A 13 7.42 -11.03 6.36
N ARG A 14 7.87 -11.19 7.62
CA ARG A 14 7.03 -11.73 8.69
C ARG A 14 5.83 -10.84 8.96
N LEU A 15 6.06 -9.54 9.14
CA LEU A 15 5.00 -8.54 9.29
C LEU A 15 4.04 -8.56 8.10
N ALA A 16 4.55 -8.62 6.86
CA ALA A 16 3.70 -8.70 5.67
C ALA A 16 2.76 -9.90 5.72
N LYS A 17 3.28 -11.07 6.13
CA LYS A 17 2.47 -12.29 6.25
C LYS A 17 1.45 -12.19 7.39
N GLU A 18 1.85 -11.65 8.54
CA GLU A 18 0.99 -11.45 9.71
C GLU A 18 -0.16 -10.46 9.43
N GLU A 19 0.12 -9.38 8.71
CA GLU A 19 -0.87 -8.35 8.35
C GLU A 19 -1.63 -8.62 7.04
N GLY A 20 -1.34 -9.74 6.37
CA GLY A 20 -2.04 -10.16 5.14
C GLY A 20 -1.65 -9.40 3.88
N TRP A 21 -0.46 -8.78 3.85
CA TRP A 21 0.12 -8.18 2.65
C TRP A 21 0.70 -9.26 1.72
N ARG A 22 0.45 -9.15 0.41
CA ARG A 22 0.94 -10.09 -0.60
C ARG A 22 2.47 -10.11 -0.73
N ALA A 23 3.13 -9.00 -0.36
CA ALA A 23 4.58 -8.89 -0.37
C ALA A 23 5.04 -7.80 0.60
N ARG A 24 6.28 -7.95 1.10
CA ARG A 24 6.96 -6.98 1.97
C ARG A 24 7.18 -5.60 1.33
N SER A 25 7.05 -5.49 0.01
CA SER A 25 7.07 -4.22 -0.71
C SER A 25 5.93 -3.28 -0.31
N ALA A 26 4.83 -3.77 0.28
CA ALA A 26 3.77 -2.91 0.85
C ALA A 26 4.34 -1.83 1.79
N TYR A 27 5.28 -2.21 2.66
CA TYR A 27 5.88 -1.29 3.62
C TYR A 27 6.64 -0.13 2.99
N LYS A 28 7.20 -0.32 1.78
CA LYS A 28 7.87 0.78 1.08
C LYS A 28 6.88 1.90 0.75
N LEU A 29 5.72 1.55 0.20
CA LEU A 29 4.70 2.53 -0.16
C LEU A 29 4.07 3.16 1.09
N LEU A 30 3.83 2.36 2.13
CA LEU A 30 3.34 2.88 3.42
C LEU A 30 4.31 3.90 4.02
N GLN A 31 5.61 3.58 4.07
CA GLN A 31 6.63 4.50 4.60
C GLN A 31 6.76 5.77 3.76
N ILE A 32 6.72 5.65 2.44
CA ILE A 32 6.73 6.81 1.53
C ILE A 32 5.48 7.68 1.78
N ASP A 33 4.30 7.07 1.91
CA ASP A 33 3.08 7.82 2.22
C ASP A 33 3.12 8.46 3.60
N ASP A 34 3.67 7.77 4.61
CA ASP A 34 3.79 8.31 5.96
C ASP A 34 4.79 9.49 6.02
N GLU A 35 5.84 9.48 5.19
CA GLU A 35 6.86 10.56 5.13
C GLU A 35 6.43 11.75 4.28
N TYR A 36 5.80 11.50 3.13
CA TYR A 36 5.52 12.53 2.11
C TYR A 36 4.04 12.81 1.89
N GLY A 37 3.13 12.04 2.48
CA GLY A 37 1.69 12.21 2.35
C GLY A 37 1.17 12.04 0.92
N ILE A 38 1.83 11.25 0.06
CA ILE A 38 1.53 11.21 -1.38
C ILE A 38 0.15 10.61 -1.72
N LEU A 39 -0.42 9.79 -0.83
CA LEU A 39 -1.77 9.24 -0.97
C LEU A 39 -2.79 10.03 -0.16
N SER A 40 -2.33 10.90 0.73
CA SER A 40 -3.17 11.86 1.43
C SER A 40 -3.51 12.98 0.46
N SER A 41 -4.80 13.25 0.28
CA SER A 41 -5.25 14.38 -0.53
C SER A 41 -4.75 15.66 0.15
N THR A 42 -3.64 16.21 -0.32
CA THR A 42 -3.12 17.49 0.16
C THR A 42 -4.20 18.53 -0.01
N GLU A 43 -4.29 19.46 0.94
CA GLU A 43 -5.52 20.11 1.45
C GLU A 43 -6.53 20.71 0.46
N ASN A 44 -6.30 20.71 -0.86
CA ASN A 44 -7.24 21.23 -1.85
C ASN A 44 -7.32 20.43 -3.17
N ILE A 45 -6.62 19.29 -3.34
CA ILE A 45 -6.72 18.46 -4.55
C ILE A 45 -6.92 16.99 -4.18
N PRO A 46 -8.07 16.37 -4.50
CA PRO A 46 -8.30 14.95 -4.25
C PRO A 46 -7.45 14.08 -5.17
N LEU A 47 -6.94 12.96 -4.66
CA LEU A 47 -6.35 11.92 -5.52
C LEU A 47 -7.47 11.17 -6.25
N GLU A 48 -7.68 11.49 -7.52
CA GLU A 48 -8.78 10.95 -8.32
C GLU A 48 -8.49 9.59 -8.95
N ARG A 49 -7.22 9.31 -9.29
CA ARG A 49 -6.84 8.12 -10.04
C ARG A 49 -5.41 7.68 -9.74
N VAL A 50 -5.20 6.36 -9.71
CA VAL A 50 -3.86 5.75 -9.58
C VAL A 50 -3.68 4.64 -10.61
N VAL A 51 -2.47 4.57 -11.17
CA VAL A 51 -2.02 3.48 -12.02
C VAL A 51 -0.85 2.78 -11.31
N ASP A 52 -1.00 1.47 -11.09
CA ASP A 52 0.03 0.60 -10.52
C ASP A 52 0.71 -0.17 -11.66
N LEU A 53 1.96 0.19 -11.98
CA LEU A 53 2.76 -0.42 -13.03
C LEU A 53 3.61 -1.55 -12.47
N CYS A 54 3.71 -2.65 -13.22
CA CYS A 54 4.36 -3.89 -12.77
C CYS A 54 3.73 -4.41 -11.48
N ALA A 55 2.39 -4.41 -11.44
CA ALA A 55 1.60 -4.64 -10.24
C ALA A 55 1.59 -6.09 -9.76
N ALA A 56 2.36 -7.02 -10.34
CA ALA A 56 2.52 -8.37 -9.76
C ALA A 56 3.43 -8.32 -8.51
N PRO A 57 3.08 -8.96 -7.38
CA PRO A 57 1.82 -9.66 -7.04
C PRO A 57 0.73 -8.71 -6.51
N GLY A 58 1.06 -7.44 -6.30
CA GLY A 58 0.08 -6.38 -6.09
C GLY A 58 -0.08 -5.92 -4.66
N SER A 59 1.02 -5.97 -3.90
CA SER A 59 1.10 -5.43 -2.54
C SER A 59 0.83 -3.92 -2.50
N TRP A 60 1.28 -3.17 -3.52
CA TRP A 60 1.04 -1.72 -3.59
C TRP A 60 -0.42 -1.41 -3.88
N SER A 61 -1.04 -2.13 -4.81
CA SER A 61 -2.49 -2.00 -5.04
C SER A 61 -3.34 -2.36 -3.81
N GLN A 62 -2.89 -3.28 -2.93
CA GLN A 62 -3.56 -3.49 -1.64
C GLN A 62 -3.46 -2.25 -0.74
N VAL A 63 -2.26 -1.66 -0.61
CA VAL A 63 -2.05 -0.44 0.18
C VAL A 63 -2.92 0.70 -0.34
N LEU A 64 -2.91 0.93 -1.65
CA LEU A 64 -3.75 1.92 -2.33
C LEU A 64 -5.23 1.70 -2.04
N SER A 65 -5.73 0.45 -2.12
CA SER A 65 -7.12 0.14 -1.81
C SER A 65 -7.49 0.51 -0.38
N LYS A 66 -6.64 0.19 0.61
CA LYS A 66 -6.92 0.53 2.02
C LYS A 66 -6.87 2.04 2.26
N ARG A 67 -5.88 2.73 1.71
CA ARG A 67 -5.68 4.18 1.93
C ARG A 67 -6.70 5.05 1.19
N LEU A 68 -7.14 4.66 -0.01
CA LEU A 68 -8.00 5.50 -0.86
C LEU A 68 -9.49 5.16 -0.78
N TRP A 69 -9.84 3.90 -0.52
CA TRP A 69 -11.23 3.45 -0.47
C TRP A 69 -11.72 3.25 0.96
N GLU A 70 -10.99 2.48 1.77
CA GLU A 70 -11.46 2.12 3.12
C GLU A 70 -11.52 3.32 4.06
N SER A 71 -10.61 4.29 3.92
CA SER A 71 -10.55 5.52 4.72
C SER A 71 -11.71 6.50 4.48
N LYS A 72 -12.45 6.35 3.38
CA LYS A 72 -13.52 7.27 2.97
C LYS A 72 -14.89 6.83 3.50
N SER A 73 -15.78 7.82 3.69
CA SER A 73 -17.18 7.58 4.05
C SER A 73 -17.91 6.77 2.96
N PRO A 74 -19.02 6.07 3.28
CA PRO A 74 -19.77 5.29 2.30
C PRO A 74 -20.21 6.11 1.06
N ASP A 75 -20.51 7.39 1.24
CA ASP A 75 -20.90 8.27 0.13
C ASP A 75 -19.70 8.69 -0.72
N ASP A 76 -18.56 8.98 -0.09
CA ASP A 76 -17.33 9.35 -0.79
C ASP A 76 -16.71 8.19 -1.56
N ARG A 77 -16.98 6.93 -1.16
CA ARG A 77 -16.53 5.75 -1.91
C ARG A 77 -17.10 5.69 -3.32
N LYS A 78 -18.28 6.28 -3.56
CA LYS A 78 -18.91 6.30 -4.90
C LYS A 78 -18.09 7.06 -5.94
N SER A 79 -17.24 8.00 -5.51
CA SER A 79 -16.38 8.79 -6.41
C SER A 79 -14.99 8.19 -6.61
N VAL A 80 -14.61 7.16 -5.83
CA VAL A 80 -13.30 6.53 -5.96
C VAL A 80 -13.27 5.64 -7.21
N LEU A 81 -12.39 5.98 -8.13
CA LEU A 81 -12.17 5.20 -9.33
C LEU A 81 -11.37 3.91 -9.03
N PRO A 82 -11.59 2.84 -9.81
CA PRO A 82 -10.81 1.61 -9.65
C PRO A 82 -9.32 1.86 -9.89
N ILE A 83 -8.47 1.14 -9.14
CA ILE A 83 -7.02 1.15 -9.34
C ILE A 83 -6.71 0.36 -10.62
N PHE A 84 -6.11 1.03 -11.60
CA PHE A 84 -5.67 0.38 -12.82
C PHE A 84 -4.34 -0.33 -12.58
N ARG A 85 -4.31 -1.64 -12.81
CA ARG A 85 -3.13 -2.49 -12.59
C ARG A 85 -2.59 -2.93 -13.94
N ILE A 86 -1.32 -2.65 -14.19
CA ILE A 86 -0.61 -3.12 -15.37
C ILE A 86 0.42 -4.12 -14.88
N TYR A 87 0.34 -5.35 -15.38
CA TYR A 87 1.17 -6.49 -14.99
C TYR A 87 2.40 -6.62 -15.87
#